data_AF-A0A1B0BQG4-F1
#
_entry.id   AF-A0A1B0BQG4-F1
#
_cell.length_a   1.000
_cell.length_b   1.000
_cell.length_c   1.000
_cell.angle_alpha   90.00
_cell.angle_beta   90.00
_cell.angle_gamma   90.00
#
_symmetry.space_group_name_H-M   'P 1'
#
loop_
_entity.id
_entity.type
_entity.pdbx_description
1 polymer ?
#
loop_
_entity_poly.entity_id
_entity_poly.type
_entity_poly.pdbx_seq_one_letter_code
_entity_poly.pdbx_strand_id
1 'polypeptide(L)'
;MKDCEFLLNIDNKEILIEILNHSIDFLIGNRNEQKTMHLCYKYGCPDDFMVTIRALARFYKNICCDAGVDIKSEFLNLTPELQKIIETVLDTRRTEVTRHLIRQLNAQDNPLVESFNWDTRLIMGDSSYAHNYRLLTTLTLRLLISGNREDKHRFLHLQMDGKKLDGFIEAIDDALKHVGTNTRECKNEHYDS
;
A
#
# COMPACT_ATOMS: atom_id res chain seq x y z
N MET A 1 9.73 -11.97 18.92
CA MET A 1 10.98 -11.74 18.16
C MET A 1 12.24 -12.23 18.91
N LYS A 2 12.17 -13.38 19.61
CA LYS A 2 13.27 -13.86 20.47
C LYS A 2 14.53 -14.27 19.72
N ASP A 3 14.44 -14.44 18.39
CA ASP A 3 15.52 -14.97 17.55
C ASP A 3 16.17 -13.91 16.63
N CYS A 4 15.83 -12.62 16.77
CA CYS A 4 16.47 -11.55 15.98
C CYS A 4 17.79 -11.10 16.64
N GLU A 5 18.77 -12.00 16.67
CA GLU A 5 20.12 -11.76 17.22
C GLU A 5 20.80 -10.54 16.56
N PHE A 6 20.50 -10.29 15.28
CA PHE A 6 20.93 -9.11 14.55
C PHE A 6 20.50 -7.78 15.18
N LEU A 7 19.27 -7.69 15.73
CA LEU A 7 18.80 -6.45 16.37
C LEU A 7 19.50 -6.17 17.71
N LEU A 8 19.98 -7.23 18.38
CA LEU A 8 20.70 -7.11 19.65
C LEU A 8 22.13 -6.59 19.46
N ASN A 9 22.69 -6.79 18.27
CA ASN A 9 24.03 -6.35 17.91
C ASN A 9 24.08 -4.90 17.39
N ILE A 10 22.93 -4.22 17.30
CA ILE A 10 22.87 -2.82 16.84
C ILE A 10 22.95 -1.89 18.05
N ASP A 11 24.08 -1.22 18.18
CA ASP A 11 24.33 -0.17 19.17
C ASP A 11 24.00 1.24 18.64
N ASN A 12 23.97 1.40 17.32
CA ASN A 12 23.73 2.68 16.66
C ASN A 12 22.23 2.93 16.36
N LYS A 13 21.70 3.98 16.96
CA LYS A 13 20.30 4.44 16.81
C LYS A 13 19.92 4.74 15.36
N GLU A 14 20.83 5.31 14.57
CA GLU A 14 20.57 5.65 13.16
C GLU A 14 20.40 4.39 12.31
N ILE A 15 21.23 3.37 12.56
CA ILE A 15 21.16 2.08 11.88
C ILE A 15 19.84 1.38 12.20
N LEU A 16 19.42 1.42 13.46
CA LEU A 16 18.13 0.87 13.86
C LEU A 16 16.97 1.57 13.14
N ILE A 17 16.94 2.91 13.13
CA ILE A 17 15.91 3.69 12.42
C ILE A 17 15.88 3.32 10.93
N GLU A 18 17.06 3.16 10.31
CA GLU A 18 17.17 2.78 8.91
C GLU A 18 16.55 1.40 8.64
N ILE A 19 16.84 0.39 9.48
CA ILE A 19 16.28 -0.97 9.37
C ILE A 19 14.76 -0.99 9.60
N LEU A 20 14.28 -0.22 10.58
CA LEU A 20 12.85 -0.08 10.85
C LEU A 20 12.12 0.54 9.66
N ASN A 21 12.72 1.53 9.00
CA ASN A 21 12.15 2.13 7.79
C ASN A 21 12.20 1.18 6.58
N HIS A 22 13.29 0.45 6.40
CA HIS A 22 13.43 -0.54 5.33
C HIS A 22 12.41 -1.67 5.46
N SER A 23 12.08 -2.10 6.68
CA SER A 23 11.08 -3.13 6.92
C SER A 23 9.66 -2.65 6.64
N ILE A 24 9.34 -1.38 6.88
CA ILE A 24 8.07 -0.77 6.45
C ILE A 24 8.01 -0.65 4.92
N ASP A 25 9.09 -0.21 4.28
CA ASP A 25 9.16 -0.12 2.82
C ASP A 25 9.03 -1.49 2.15
N PHE A 26 9.58 -2.52 2.78
CA PHE A 26 9.42 -3.91 2.38
C PHE A 26 7.96 -4.37 2.53
N LEU A 27 7.33 -4.09 3.68
CA LEU A 27 5.93 -4.45 3.95
C LEU A 27 4.98 -3.83 2.93
N ILE A 28 5.14 -2.54 2.63
CA ILE A 28 4.25 -1.79 1.74
C ILE A 28 4.51 -2.13 0.26
N GLY A 29 5.58 -2.86 -0.05
CA GLY A 29 5.96 -3.22 -1.42
C GLY A 29 6.66 -2.09 -2.18
N ASN A 30 7.14 -1.05 -1.49
CA ASN A 30 7.97 0.00 -2.09
C ASN A 30 9.36 -0.52 -2.50
N ARG A 31 9.84 -1.59 -1.85
CA ARG A 31 11.12 -2.25 -2.16
C ARG A 31 10.93 -3.73 -2.42
N ASN A 32 11.46 -4.21 -3.55
CA ASN A 32 11.54 -5.63 -3.85
C ASN A 32 12.63 -6.32 -3.02
N GLU A 33 12.52 -7.64 -2.86
CA GLU A 33 13.53 -8.47 -2.18
C GLU A 33 14.95 -8.25 -2.72
N GLN A 34 15.10 -8.09 -4.04
CA GLN A 34 16.41 -7.82 -4.66
C GLN A 34 17.03 -6.48 -4.22
N LYS A 35 16.21 -5.43 -4.10
CA LYS A 35 16.68 -4.11 -3.64
C LYS A 35 16.99 -4.12 -2.15
N THR A 36 16.25 -4.90 -1.39
CA THR A 36 16.45 -5.10 0.05
C THR A 36 17.71 -5.93 0.33
N MET A 37 17.96 -6.96 -0.49
CA MET A 37 19.19 -7.74 -0.46
C MET A 37 20.43 -6.92 -0.79
N HIS A 38 20.32 -5.87 -1.61
CA HIS A 38 21.48 -5.00 -1.85
C HIS A 38 21.93 -4.24 -0.59
N LEU A 39 21.01 -3.93 0.32
CA LEU A 39 21.31 -3.28 1.59
C LEU A 39 21.97 -4.23 2.58
N CYS A 40 21.69 -5.54 2.48
CA CYS A 40 22.34 -6.55 3.30
C CYS A 40 23.87 -6.44 3.24
N TYR A 41 24.43 -6.13 2.07
CA TYR A 41 25.87 -5.99 1.88
C TYR A 41 26.47 -4.80 2.64
N LYS A 42 25.66 -3.79 2.99
CA LYS A 42 26.08 -2.66 3.85
C LYS A 42 26.28 -3.09 5.31
N TYR A 43 25.56 -4.13 5.76
CA TYR A 43 25.53 -4.57 7.16
C TYR A 43 26.25 -5.91 7.40
N GLY A 44 26.80 -6.54 6.34
CA GLY A 44 27.72 -7.67 6.46
C GLY A 44 27.10 -9.04 6.75
N CYS A 45 25.79 -9.13 7.06
CA CYS A 45 25.10 -10.40 7.29
C CYS A 45 23.75 -10.48 6.55
N PRO A 46 23.72 -11.00 5.30
CA PRO A 46 22.53 -10.93 4.46
C PRO A 46 21.34 -11.78 4.89
N ASP A 47 21.61 -12.98 5.41
CA ASP A 47 20.56 -13.92 5.78
C ASP A 47 19.82 -13.44 7.04
N ASP A 48 20.56 -13.01 8.06
CA ASP A 48 20.00 -12.48 9.31
C ASP A 48 19.28 -11.15 9.09
N PHE A 49 19.77 -10.32 8.16
CA PHE A 49 19.12 -9.05 7.81
C PHE A 49 17.75 -9.30 7.17
N MET A 50 17.65 -10.20 6.19
CA MET A 50 16.37 -10.49 5.53
C MET A 50 15.37 -11.15 6.48
N VAL A 51 15.83 -12.02 7.38
CA VAL A 51 15.00 -12.61 8.43
C VAL A 51 14.45 -11.52 9.36
N THR A 52 15.32 -10.59 9.77
CA THR A 52 14.94 -9.46 10.64
C THR A 52 13.94 -8.54 9.95
N ILE A 53 14.17 -8.18 8.68
CA ILE A 53 13.27 -7.34 7.90
C ILE A 53 11.88 -7.97 7.77
N ARG A 54 11.80 -9.28 7.47
CA ARG A 54 10.53 -10.01 7.38
C ARG A 54 9.82 -10.11 8.74
N ALA A 55 10.58 -10.34 9.82
CA ALA A 55 10.04 -10.39 11.18
C ALA A 55 9.44 -9.04 11.60
N LEU A 56 10.15 -7.95 11.35
CA LEU A 56 9.69 -6.58 11.61
C LEU A 56 8.47 -6.22 10.75
N ALA A 57 8.47 -6.55 9.46
CA ALA A 57 7.32 -6.33 8.58
C ALA A 57 6.06 -7.05 9.10
N ARG A 58 6.21 -8.31 9.55
CA ARG A 58 5.10 -9.08 10.16
C ARG A 58 4.63 -8.45 11.47
N PHE A 59 5.57 -8.00 12.30
CA PHE A 59 5.27 -7.32 13.55
C PHE A 59 4.45 -6.04 13.33
N TYR A 60 4.84 -5.20 12.37
CA TYR A 60 4.10 -3.99 12.01
C TYR A 60 2.70 -4.28 11.48
N LYS A 61 2.56 -5.31 10.66
CA LYS A 61 1.26 -5.78 10.20
C LYS A 61 0.38 -6.19 11.38
N ASN A 62 0.90 -6.99 12.30
CA ASN A 62 0.16 -7.47 13.46
C ASN A 62 -0.25 -6.33 14.40
N ILE A 63 0.63 -5.38 14.69
CA ILE A 63 0.29 -4.21 15.52
C ILE A 63 -0.79 -3.33 14.90
N CYS A 64 -0.77 -3.17 13.58
CA CYS A 64 -1.77 -2.33 12.91
C CYS A 64 -3.11 -3.05 12.76
N CYS A 65 -3.12 -4.39 12.71
CA CYS A 65 -4.34 -5.20 12.64
C CYS A 65 -4.94 -5.53 14.02
N ASP A 66 -4.11 -5.68 15.05
CA ASP A 66 -4.48 -6.26 16.33
C ASP A 66 -4.09 -5.32 17.47
N ALA A 67 -5.08 -4.80 18.19
CA ALA A 67 -4.91 -3.76 19.20
C ALA A 67 -4.21 -4.23 20.50
N GLY A 68 -3.89 -5.53 20.61
CA GLY A 68 -3.40 -6.15 21.83
C GLY A 68 -1.90 -6.48 21.87
N VAL A 69 -1.12 -6.19 20.83
CA VAL A 69 0.32 -6.51 20.82
C VAL A 69 1.10 -5.44 21.58
N ASP A 70 1.58 -5.80 22.78
CA ASP A 70 2.45 -4.93 23.57
C ASP A 70 3.88 -4.96 23.00
N ILE A 71 4.31 -3.82 22.46
CA ILE A 71 5.65 -3.58 21.91
C ILE A 71 6.73 -3.95 22.93
N LYS A 72 6.48 -3.69 24.22
CA LYS A 72 7.45 -3.98 25.29
C LYS A 72 7.65 -5.48 25.49
N SER A 73 6.60 -6.27 25.30
CA SER A 73 6.64 -7.73 25.45
C SER A 73 7.42 -8.42 24.31
N GLU A 74 7.40 -7.83 23.10
CA GLU A 74 8.10 -8.37 21.93
C GLU A 74 9.60 -8.02 21.91
N PHE A 75 9.99 -6.91 22.57
CA PHE A 75 11.36 -6.37 22.55
C PHE A 75 12.03 -6.28 23.93
N LEU A 76 11.69 -7.17 24.86
CA LEU A 76 12.24 -7.19 26.23
C LEU A 76 13.77 -7.14 26.31
N ASN A 77 14.46 -7.63 25.28
CA ASN A 77 15.92 -7.71 25.23
C ASN A 77 16.59 -6.40 24.74
N LEU A 78 15.83 -5.41 24.28
CA LEU A 78 16.36 -4.11 23.85
C LEU A 78 16.33 -3.10 24.99
N THR A 79 17.25 -2.12 24.95
CA THR A 79 17.23 -1.02 25.91
C THR A 79 15.95 -0.18 25.77
N PRO A 80 15.45 0.43 26.85
CA PRO A 80 14.23 1.26 26.81
C PRO A 80 14.30 2.41 25.79
N GLU A 81 15.50 2.94 25.54
CA GLU A 81 15.72 3.97 24.53
C GLU A 81 15.47 3.48 23.11
N LEU A 82 15.92 2.26 22.78
CA LEU A 82 15.70 1.65 21.47
C LEU A 82 14.24 1.23 21.28
N GLN A 83 13.58 0.74 22.33
CA GLN A 83 12.14 0.46 22.31
C GLN A 83 11.33 1.73 21.97
N LYS A 84 11.67 2.87 22.58
CA LYS A 84 11.01 4.14 22.28
C LYS A 84 11.20 4.59 20.83
N ILE A 85 12.36 4.30 20.23
CA ILE A 85 12.62 4.58 18.81
C ILE A 85 11.69 3.75 17.92
N ILE A 86 11.51 2.47 18.24
CA ILE A 86 10.59 1.58 17.51
C ILE A 86 9.17 2.13 17.54
N GLU A 87 8.68 2.51 18.73
CA GLU A 87 7.36 3.14 18.91
C GLU A 87 7.22 4.42 18.07
N THR A 88 8.25 5.28 18.09
CA THR A 88 8.23 6.56 17.36
C THR A 88 8.18 6.36 15.85
N VAL A 89 9.00 5.47 15.30
CA VAL A 89 9.00 5.16 13.86
C VAL A 89 7.67 4.55 13.43
N LEU A 90 7.12 3.66 14.26
CA LEU A 90 5.81 3.06 14.06
C LEU A 90 4.72 4.12 13.96
N ASP A 91 4.58 4.98 14.97
CA ASP A 91 3.51 5.96 15.00
C ASP A 91 3.63 6.98 13.86
N THR A 92 4.86 7.35 13.49
CA THR A 92 5.10 8.24 12.35
C THR A 92 4.58 7.66 11.04
N ARG A 93 4.79 6.35 10.81
CA ARG A 93 4.44 5.66 9.54
C ARG A 93 3.19 4.79 9.62
N ARG A 94 2.50 4.79 10.76
CA ARG A 94 1.29 3.98 11.02
C ARG A 94 0.22 4.22 9.97
N THR A 95 0.03 5.46 9.54
CA THR A 95 -0.97 5.81 8.52
C THR A 95 -0.66 5.18 7.16
N GLU A 96 0.61 5.07 6.78
CA GLU A 96 1.04 4.42 5.54
C GLU A 96 0.76 2.92 5.59
N VAL A 97 1.17 2.26 6.68
CA VAL A 97 0.95 0.82 6.89
C VAL A 97 -0.53 0.50 6.93
N THR A 98 -1.31 1.27 7.70
CA THR A 98 -2.77 1.10 7.79
C THR A 98 -3.43 1.25 6.43
N ARG A 99 -3.07 2.28 5.66
CA ARG A 99 -3.59 2.49 4.30
C ARG A 99 -3.25 1.30 3.40
N HIS A 100 -2.03 0.79 3.48
CA HIS A 100 -1.62 -0.39 2.71
C HIS A 100 -2.45 -1.63 3.09
N LEU A 101 -2.66 -1.87 4.39
CA LEU A 101 -3.47 -3.01 4.87
C LEU A 101 -4.93 -2.91 4.44
N ILE A 102 -5.54 -1.72 4.51
CA ILE A 102 -6.90 -1.49 4.01
C ILE A 102 -6.98 -1.78 2.50
N ARG A 103 -5.97 -1.32 1.73
CA ARG A 103 -5.92 -1.60 0.29
C ARG A 103 -5.79 -3.10 0.01
N GLN A 104 -4.96 -3.82 0.75
CA GLN A 104 -4.85 -5.28 0.63
C GLN A 104 -6.19 -5.95 0.95
N LEU A 105 -6.86 -5.56 2.04
CA LEU A 105 -8.16 -6.10 2.41
C LEU A 105 -9.20 -5.86 1.31
N ASN A 106 -9.32 -4.63 0.83
CA ASN A 106 -10.25 -4.28 -0.25
C ASN A 106 -9.95 -5.04 -1.55
N ALA A 107 -8.67 -5.30 -1.82
CA ALA A 107 -8.20 -6.04 -2.99
C ALA A 107 -8.45 -7.56 -2.91
N GLN A 108 -8.87 -8.10 -1.76
CA GLN A 108 -9.28 -9.51 -1.62
C GLN A 108 -10.65 -9.77 -2.25
N ASP A 109 -11.59 -8.87 -2.02
CA ASP A 109 -12.98 -9.03 -2.48
C ASP A 109 -13.13 -8.62 -3.95
N ASN A 110 -12.48 -7.53 -4.36
CA ASN A 110 -12.58 -7.00 -5.72
C ASN A 110 -11.24 -6.42 -6.21
N PRO A 111 -10.94 -6.45 -7.52
CA PRO A 111 -9.75 -5.80 -8.07
C PRO A 111 -9.72 -4.31 -7.72
N LEU A 112 -8.68 -3.87 -7.01
CA LEU A 112 -8.51 -2.49 -6.58
C LEU A 112 -7.74 -1.69 -7.64
N VAL A 113 -8.26 -0.54 -8.07
CA VAL A 113 -7.51 0.38 -8.94
C VAL A 113 -6.42 1.08 -8.10
N GLU A 114 -5.15 0.82 -8.40
CA GLU A 114 -4.03 1.47 -7.72
C GLU A 114 -3.58 2.76 -8.40
N SER A 115 -3.55 2.73 -9.73
CA SER A 115 -3.15 3.86 -10.55
C SER A 115 -3.83 3.81 -11.90
N PHE A 116 -3.88 4.96 -12.57
CA PHE A 116 -4.35 5.06 -13.94
C PHE A 116 -3.41 5.90 -14.78
N ASN A 117 -3.38 5.61 -16.07
CA ASN A 117 -2.72 6.41 -17.08
C ASN A 117 -3.69 6.62 -18.25
N TRP A 118 -3.52 7.71 -18.99
CA TRP A 118 -4.35 7.99 -20.15
C TRP A 118 -3.49 8.49 -21.32
N ASP A 119 -3.91 8.15 -22.53
CA ASP A 119 -3.31 8.61 -23.77
C ASP A 119 -4.42 9.00 -24.74
N THR A 120 -4.30 10.15 -25.39
CA THR A 120 -5.32 10.65 -26.31
C THR A 120 -4.74 10.76 -27.71
N ARG A 121 -5.38 10.07 -28.65
CA ARG A 121 -4.93 10.00 -30.04
C ARG A 121 -5.97 10.62 -30.97
N LEU A 122 -5.47 11.41 -31.91
CA LEU A 122 -6.27 11.91 -33.03
C LEU A 122 -6.17 10.90 -34.17
N ILE A 123 -7.27 10.23 -34.47
CA ILE A 123 -7.38 9.31 -35.60
C ILE A 123 -7.93 10.10 -36.79
N MET A 124 -7.12 10.23 -37.83
CA MET A 124 -7.52 10.86 -39.09
C MET A 124 -7.88 9.77 -40.11
N GLY A 125 -9.07 9.84 -40.69
CA GLY A 125 -9.50 8.97 -41.79
C GLY A 125 -10.12 7.67 -41.31
N ASP A 126 -11.43 7.69 -41.12
CA ASP A 126 -12.25 6.50 -41.35
C ASP A 126 -12.67 6.45 -42.83
N SER A 127 -13.18 5.31 -43.29
CA SER A 127 -13.58 5.09 -44.69
C SER A 127 -14.77 5.95 -45.15
N SER A 128 -15.25 6.91 -44.33
CA SER A 128 -16.29 7.85 -44.69
C SER A 128 -15.75 9.29 -44.78
N TYR A 129 -15.72 9.79 -46.02
CA TYR A 129 -15.59 11.18 -46.48
C TYR A 129 -15.13 12.28 -45.49
N ALA A 130 -13.90 12.75 -45.73
CA ALA A 130 -13.42 14.14 -45.71
C ALA A 130 -13.42 14.99 -44.42
N HIS A 131 -14.14 14.64 -43.34
CA HIS A 131 -14.16 15.46 -42.10
C HIS A 131 -14.10 14.68 -40.78
N ASN A 132 -13.88 13.37 -40.80
CA ASN A 132 -13.85 12.55 -39.59
C ASN A 132 -12.43 12.49 -39.00
N TYR A 133 -12.09 13.50 -38.20
CA TYR A 133 -11.08 13.32 -37.16
C TYR A 133 -11.79 12.82 -35.90
N ARG A 134 -11.36 11.68 -35.36
CA ARG A 134 -11.89 11.13 -34.11
C ARG A 134 -10.83 11.23 -33.04
N LEU A 135 -11.16 11.91 -31.95
CA LEU A 135 -10.37 11.88 -30.73
C LEU A 135 -10.71 10.59 -29.98
N LEU A 136 -9.73 9.73 -29.75
CA LEU A 136 -9.86 8.50 -29.00
C LEU A 136 -8.94 8.55 -27.80
N THR A 137 -9.51 8.44 -26.60
CA THR A 137 -8.77 8.38 -25.34
C THR A 137 -8.68 6.93 -24.90
N THR A 138 -7.46 6.45 -24.66
CA THR A 138 -7.17 5.15 -24.06
C THR A 138 -6.87 5.36 -22.59
N LEU A 139 -7.76 4.89 -21.73
CA LEU A 139 -7.56 4.84 -20.28
C LEU A 139 -6.98 3.47 -19.91
N THR A 140 -5.87 3.47 -19.19
CA THR A 140 -5.21 2.26 -18.68
C THR A 140 -5.29 2.28 -17.16
N LEU A 141 -6.02 1.33 -16.57
CA LEU A 141 -6.13 1.16 -15.13
C LEU A 141 -5.22 0.01 -14.69
N ARG A 142 -4.34 0.27 -13.70
CA ARG A 142 -3.58 -0.77 -13.02
C ARG A 142 -4.41 -1.27 -11.84
N LEU A 143 -4.76 -2.54 -11.90
CA LEU A 143 -5.54 -3.23 -10.89
C LEU A 143 -4.64 -4.09 -10.02
N LEU A 144 -4.77 -3.98 -8.71
CA LEU A 144 -4.24 -4.91 -7.73
C LEU A 144 -5.30 -5.96 -7.44
N ILE A 145 -4.93 -7.22 -7.62
CA ILE A 145 -5.74 -8.36 -7.19
C ILE A 145 -4.91 -9.04 -6.11
N SER A 146 -5.37 -8.92 -4.87
CA SER A 146 -4.71 -9.61 -3.77
C SER A 146 -5.27 -11.02 -3.68
N GLY A 147 -4.40 -12.01 -3.86
CA GLY A 147 -4.74 -13.42 -3.71
C GLY A 147 -4.00 -14.04 -2.53
N ASN A 148 -4.50 -15.17 -2.02
CA ASN A 148 -3.94 -15.89 -0.86
C ASN A 148 -2.44 -16.28 -0.94
N ARG A 149 -1.78 -16.11 -2.09
CA ARG A 149 -0.38 -16.49 -2.28
C ARG A 149 0.51 -15.36 -2.78
N GLU A 150 0.03 -14.53 -3.71
CA GLU A 150 0.77 -13.39 -4.25
C GLU A 150 -0.19 -12.30 -4.76
N ASP A 151 0.23 -11.05 -4.58
CA ASP A 151 -0.41 -9.89 -5.18
C ASP A 151 -0.11 -9.87 -6.68
N LYS A 152 -1.17 -9.81 -7.51
CA LYS A 152 -1.04 -9.77 -8.97
C LYS A 152 -1.53 -8.44 -9.50
N HIS A 153 -0.75 -7.84 -10.39
CA HIS A 153 -1.19 -6.67 -11.13
C HIS A 153 -1.81 -7.09 -12.46
N ARG A 154 -2.98 -6.52 -12.78
CA ARG A 154 -3.60 -6.59 -14.11
C ARG A 154 -3.76 -5.19 -14.68
N PHE A 155 -3.72 -5.08 -16.00
CA PHE A 155 -4.01 -3.83 -16.68
C PHE A 155 -5.35 -3.95 -17.40
N LEU A 156 -6.26 -3.02 -17.13
CA LEU A 156 -7.50 -2.85 -17.87
C LEU A 156 -7.34 -1.67 -18.82
N HIS A 157 -7.48 -1.92 -20.12
CA HIS A 157 -7.41 -0.90 -21.15
C HIS A 157 -8.81 -0.61 -21.69
N LEU A 158 -9.23 0.64 -21.61
CA LEU A 158 -10.53 1.12 -22.07
C LEU A 158 -10.29 2.19 -23.13
N GLN A 159 -10.87 2.00 -24.31
CA GLN A 159 -10.84 3.02 -25.37
C GLN A 159 -12.21 3.69 -25.47
N MET A 160 -12.20 5.01 -25.37
CA MET A 160 -13.40 5.84 -25.32
C MET A 160 -13.26 7.00 -26.31
N ASP A 161 -14.36 7.37 -26.95
CA ASP A 161 -14.47 8.69 -27.59
C ASP A 161 -14.88 9.74 -26.55
N GLY A 162 -14.86 11.02 -26.94
CA GLY A 162 -15.19 12.11 -26.03
C GLY A 162 -16.53 11.93 -25.32
N LYS A 163 -17.59 11.55 -26.04
CA LYS A 163 -18.92 11.34 -25.46
C LYS A 163 -18.93 10.24 -24.39
N LYS A 164 -18.24 9.13 -24.62
CA LYS A 164 -18.12 8.03 -23.65
C LYS A 164 -17.26 8.42 -22.46
N LEU A 165 -16.21 9.22 -22.67
CA LEU A 165 -15.36 9.73 -21.61
C LEU A 165 -16.14 10.67 -20.68
N ASP A 166 -16.92 11.59 -21.24
CA ASP A 166 -17.78 12.50 -20.46
C ASP A 166 -18.76 11.71 -19.59
N GLY A 167 -19.47 10.73 -20.17
CA GLY A 167 -20.38 9.87 -19.40
C GLY A 167 -19.68 9.01 -18.35
N PHE A 168 -18.43 8.61 -18.59
CA PHE A 168 -17.62 7.90 -17.59
C PHE A 168 -17.24 8.80 -16.41
N ILE A 169 -16.88 10.06 -16.67
CA ILE A 169 -16.58 11.05 -15.63
C ILE A 169 -17.82 11.34 -14.79
N GLU A 170 -18.97 11.57 -15.43
CA GLU A 170 -20.24 11.81 -14.73
C GLU A 170 -20.62 10.65 -13.81
N ALA A 171 -20.48 9.41 -14.29
CA ALA A 171 -20.77 8.22 -13.48
C ALA A 171 -19.85 8.11 -12.24
N ILE A 172 -18.58 8.48 -12.36
CA ILE A 172 -17.65 8.52 -11.23
C ILE A 172 -18.04 9.63 -10.25
N ASP A 173 -18.32 10.84 -10.74
CA ASP A 173 -18.70 11.97 -9.90
C ASP A 173 -19.97 11.68 -9.11
N ASP A 174 -20.97 11.03 -9.72
CA ASP A 174 -22.19 10.64 -9.04
C ASP A 174 -21.93 9.55 -7.99
N ALA A 175 -21.10 8.55 -8.29
CA ALA A 175 -20.67 7.56 -7.30
C ALA A 175 -19.98 8.22 -6.09
N LEU A 176 -19.17 9.26 -6.31
CA LEU A 176 -18.49 10.00 -5.24
C LEU A 176 -19.45 10.85 -4.40
N LYS A 177 -20.48 11.45 -5.01
CA LYS A 177 -21.52 12.20 -4.27
C LYS A 177 -22.29 11.31 -3.29
N HIS A 178 -22.60 10.07 -3.69
CA HIS A 178 -23.33 9.12 -2.84
C HIS A 178 -22.52 8.63 -1.62
N VAL A 179 -21.18 8.66 -1.66
CA VAL A 179 -20.33 8.32 -0.51
C VAL A 179 -20.45 9.36 0.62
N GLY A 180 -20.72 10.63 0.29
CA GLY A 180 -20.88 11.71 1.28
C GLY A 180 -22.21 11.68 2.05
N THR A 181 -23.24 11.01 1.52
CA THR A 181 -24.55 10.87 2.18
C THR A 181 -24.60 9.68 3.15
N ASN A 182 -23.95 8.56 2.84
CA ASN A 182 -23.99 7.36 3.69
C ASN A 182 -23.19 7.49 5.01
N THR A 183 -22.26 8.44 5.12
CA THR A 183 -21.49 8.65 6.36
C THR A 183 -22.28 9.36 7.47
N ARG A 184 -23.50 9.87 7.18
CA ARG A 184 -24.36 10.51 8.18
C ARG A 184 -25.31 9.55 8.90
N GLU A 185 -25.54 8.35 8.38
CA GLU A 185 -26.57 7.46 8.95
C GLU A 185 -26.04 6.52 10.05
N CYS A 186 -24.73 6.29 10.17
CA CYS A 186 -24.18 5.44 11.25
C CYS A 186 -23.99 6.13 12.62
N LYS A 187 -24.61 7.31 12.87
CA LYS A 187 -24.47 8.02 14.15
C LYS A 187 -25.68 8.01 15.07
N ASN A 188 -26.80 7.38 14.70
CA ASN A 188 -28.02 7.42 15.51
C ASN A 188 -28.57 6.04 15.84
N GLU A 189 -27.78 5.18 16.48
CA GLU A 189 -28.34 4.10 17.30
C GLU A 189 -27.53 3.96 18.60
N HIS A 190 -27.68 4.94 19.49
CA HIS A 190 -27.63 4.65 20.91
C HIS A 190 -28.46 5.65 21.72
N TYR A 191 -29.30 5.06 22.57
CA TYR A 191 -30.16 5.60 23.61
C TYR A 191 -31.60 5.94 23.21
N ASP A 192 -32.48 4.96 23.45
CA ASP A 192 -33.69 5.23 24.21
C ASP A 192 -34.11 3.98 25.02
N SER A 193 -34.30 4.25 26.33
CA SER A 193 -34.99 3.48 27.39
C SER A 193 -34.31 2.25 28.00
#